data_AF-A0A226ET90-F1
#
_entry.id   AF-A0A226ET90-F1
#
_cell.length_a   1.000
_cell.length_b   1.000
_cell.length_c   1.000
_cell.angle_alpha   90.00
_cell.angle_beta   90.00
_cell.angle_gamma   90.00
#
_symmetry.space_group_name_H-M   'P 1'
#
loop_
_entity.id
_entity.type
_entity.pdbx_description
1 polymer ?
#
loop_
_entity_poly.entity_id
_entity_poly.type
_entity_poly.pdbx_seq_one_letter_code
_entity_poly.pdbx_strand_id
1 'polypeptide(L)'
;MPSYGYSPDVIKDWLIGGVDFDLAGNGGPTCTDFTANPRRLIEFVFGIVFASGLIAWAYKNCSLPEYRHAPRRDRGGRKTLLAIVSLVFGMEVAYKFATKTVIFLLNPCHVITAIQIYLLAATPSR
;
A
#
# COMPACT_ATOMS: atom_id res chain seq x y z
N MET A 1 26.09 2.96 24.36
CA MET A 1 24.85 2.96 23.56
C MET A 1 25.09 3.88 22.38
N PRO A 2 25.41 3.38 21.18
CA PRO A 2 25.66 4.28 20.08
C PRO A 2 24.33 4.80 19.52
N SER A 3 24.17 6.11 19.61
CA SER A 3 23.12 6.93 19.02
C SER A 3 23.28 6.96 17.49
N TYR A 4 22.84 5.91 16.81
CA TYR A 4 22.77 5.86 15.36
C TYR A 4 21.46 6.48 14.88
N GLY A 5 21.53 7.73 14.43
CA GLY A 5 20.47 8.30 13.58
C GLY A 5 20.36 7.47 12.30
N TYR A 6 19.14 7.35 11.76
CA TYR A 6 18.85 6.65 10.52
C TYR A 6 19.66 7.25 9.36
N SER A 7 20.81 6.66 9.02
CA SER A 7 21.56 7.07 7.83
C SER A 7 20.81 6.62 6.56
N PRO A 8 20.93 7.34 5.44
CA PRO A 8 20.29 6.94 4.17
C PRO A 8 20.64 5.52 3.75
N ASP A 9 21.86 5.06 4.07
CA ASP A 9 22.32 3.71 3.76
C ASP A 9 21.59 2.64 4.55
N VAL A 10 21.32 2.89 5.84
CA VAL A 10 20.51 1.98 6.67
C VAL A 10 19.08 1.92 6.14
N ILE A 11 18.50 3.06 5.77
CA ILE A 11 17.14 3.10 5.17
C ILE A 11 17.12 2.30 3.86
N LYS A 12 18.11 2.51 2.99
CA LYS A 12 18.23 1.80 1.72
C LYS A 12 18.39 0.30 1.92
N ASP A 13 19.21 -0.12 2.88
CA ASP A 13 19.41 -1.53 3.23
C ASP A 13 18.10 -2.19 3.68
N TRP A 14 17.30 -1.52 4.51
CA TRP A 14 15.97 -2.04 4.89
C TRP A 14 14.98 -2.11 3.73
N LEU A 15 14.99 -1.11 2.85
CA LEU A 15 14.03 -1.01 1.75
C LEU A 15 14.30 -2.01 0.64
N ILE A 16 15.56 -2.13 0.21
CA ILE A 16 15.95 -2.87 -0.99
C ILE A 16 17.17 -3.79 -0.81
N GLY A 17 17.75 -3.89 0.39
CA GLY A 17 19.00 -4.64 0.62
C GLY A 17 18.87 -6.15 0.39
N GLY A 18 17.66 -6.71 0.44
CA GLY A 18 17.40 -8.11 0.09
C GLY A 18 16.66 -8.31 -1.24
N VAL A 19 16.55 -7.27 -2.08
CA VAL A 19 15.91 -7.38 -3.39
C VAL A 19 16.89 -7.93 -4.40
N ASP A 20 16.54 -9.04 -5.03
CA ASP A 20 17.25 -9.59 -6.19
C ASP A 20 16.77 -8.88 -7.47
N PHE A 21 17.66 -8.09 -8.09
CA PHE A 21 17.39 -7.34 -9.31
C PHE A 21 17.61 -8.13 -10.60
N ASP A 22 18.19 -9.33 -10.53
CA ASP A 22 18.33 -10.23 -11.67
C ASP A 22 17.04 -11.03 -11.90
N LEU A 23 16.19 -11.15 -10.86
CA LEU A 23 14.88 -11.75 -10.99
C LEU A 23 13.91 -10.84 -11.75
N ALA A 24 13.37 -11.35 -12.87
CA ALA A 24 12.40 -10.64 -13.69
C ALA A 24 11.19 -10.18 -12.86
N GLY A 25 10.87 -8.88 -12.96
CA GLY A 25 9.75 -8.26 -12.25
C GLY A 25 10.12 -7.54 -10.95
N ASN A 26 11.30 -7.78 -10.37
CA ASN A 26 11.76 -7.06 -9.17
C ASN A 26 12.41 -5.69 -9.46
N GLY A 27 12.66 -5.37 -10.74
CA GLY A 27 13.31 -4.14 -11.16
C GLY A 27 14.51 -4.41 -12.04
N GLY A 28 15.60 -3.67 -11.83
CA GLY A 28 16.85 -3.82 -12.56
C GLY A 28 16.97 -2.93 -13.81
N PRO A 29 18.12 -2.97 -14.50
CA PRO A 29 18.42 -2.08 -15.63
C PRO A 29 17.40 -2.24 -16.77
N THR A 30 16.94 -3.46 -17.02
CA THR A 30 15.89 -3.74 -18.01
C THR A 30 14.59 -2.98 -17.70
N CYS A 31 14.23 -2.85 -16.41
CA CYS A 31 13.07 -2.07 -15.98
C CYS A 31 13.35 -0.56 -16.04
N THR A 32 14.54 -0.11 -15.64
CA THR A 32 14.92 1.31 -15.70
C THR A 32 15.11 1.82 -17.12
N ASP A 33 15.34 0.95 -18.09
CA ASP A 33 15.56 1.35 -19.48
C ASP A 33 14.34 1.09 -20.37
N PHE A 34 13.28 0.50 -19.81
CA PHE A 34 12.02 0.21 -20.52
C PHE A 34 11.38 1.46 -21.16
N THR A 35 11.59 2.66 -20.61
CA THR A 35 11.01 3.90 -21.15
C THR A 35 11.94 5.09 -20.92
N ALA A 36 12.03 5.98 -21.91
CA ALA A 36 12.87 7.17 -21.83
C ALA A 36 12.37 8.14 -20.74
N ASN A 37 13.32 8.77 -20.02
CA ASN A 37 13.05 9.74 -18.95
C ASN A 37 12.10 10.89 -19.31
N PRO A 38 12.17 11.56 -20.49
CA PRO A 38 11.20 12.62 -20.81
C PRO A 38 9.78 12.08 -20.92
N ARG A 39 9.61 10.87 -21.48
CA ARG A 39 8.30 10.22 -21.57
C ARG A 39 7.75 9.85 -20.19
N ARG A 40 8.60 9.32 -19.29
CA ARG A 40 8.23 9.04 -17.90
C ARG A 40 7.73 10.28 -17.17
N LEU A 41 8.42 11.41 -17.34
CA LEU A 41 8.03 12.67 -16.72
C LEU A 41 6.68 13.15 -17.25
N ILE A 42 6.46 13.08 -18.57
CA ILE A 42 5.18 13.45 -19.20
C ILE A 42 4.05 12.54 -18.69
N GLU A 43 4.24 11.22 -18.70
CA GLU A 43 3.25 10.25 -18.21
C GLU A 43 2.93 10.46 -16.72
N PHE A 44 3.95 10.74 -15.90
CA PHE A 44 3.79 11.05 -14.48
C PHE A 44 3.00 12.33 -14.24
N VAL A 45 3.37 13.43 -14.92
CA VAL A 45 2.68 14.72 -14.79
C VAL A 45 1.22 14.58 -15.27
N PHE A 46 1.01 13.97 -16.43
CA PHE A 46 -0.32 13.73 -16.96
C PHE A 46 -1.16 12.87 -16.01
N GLY A 47 -0.58 11.78 -15.49
CA GLY A 47 -1.23 10.89 -14.53
C GLY A 47 -1.64 11.61 -13.25
N ILE A 48 -0.79 12.48 -12.70
CA ILE A 48 -1.12 13.29 -11.52
C ILE A 48 -2.24 14.30 -11.81
N VAL A 49 -2.15 15.02 -12.94
CA VAL A 49 -3.19 15.99 -13.33
C VAL A 49 -4.53 15.30 -13.53
N PHE A 50 -4.53 14.16 -14.21
CA PHE A 50 -5.74 13.37 -14.44
C PHE A 50 -6.33 12.82 -13.13
N ALA A 51 -5.50 12.19 -12.28
CA ALA A 51 -5.94 11.65 -11.00
C ALA A 51 -6.46 12.74 -10.05
N SER A 52 -5.79 13.89 -9.96
CA SER A 52 -6.26 15.02 -9.15
C SER A 52 -7.58 15.59 -9.67
N GLY A 53 -7.79 15.66 -10.98
CA GLY A 53 -9.06 16.03 -11.59
C GLY A 53 -10.19 15.05 -11.23
N LEU A 54 -9.94 13.74 -11.32
CA LEU A 54 -10.91 12.72 -10.91
C LEU A 54 -11.23 12.78 -9.42
N ILE A 55 -10.21 12.98 -8.57
CA ILE A 55 -10.38 13.12 -7.13
C ILE A 55 -11.21 14.37 -6.81
N ALA A 56 -10.92 15.51 -7.42
CA ALA A 56 -11.68 16.75 -7.23
C ALA A 56 -13.13 16.60 -7.71
N TRP A 57 -13.36 15.93 -8.84
CA TRP A 57 -14.70 15.61 -9.33
C TRP A 57 -15.44 14.67 -8.38
N ALA A 58 -14.78 13.60 -7.92
CA ALA A 58 -15.33 12.65 -6.97
C ALA A 58 -15.69 13.35 -5.65
N TYR A 59 -14.82 14.19 -5.10
CA TYR A 59 -15.13 14.94 -3.88
C TYR A 59 -16.35 15.85 -4.02
N LYS A 60 -16.57 16.45 -5.19
CA LYS A 60 -17.75 17.28 -5.45
C LYS A 60 -19.03 16.47 -5.65
N ASN A 61 -18.92 15.27 -6.20
CA ASN A 61 -20.07 14.46 -6.63
C ASN A 61 -20.36 13.26 -5.71
N CYS A 62 -19.50 12.99 -4.73
CA CYS A 62 -19.67 11.91 -3.78
C CYS A 62 -20.65 12.34 -2.69
N SER A 63 -21.89 11.87 -2.81
CA SER A 63 -22.84 11.91 -1.70
C SER A 63 -22.57 10.71 -0.80
N LEU A 64 -22.10 10.95 0.43
CA LEU A 64 -22.04 9.90 1.44
C LEU A 64 -23.47 9.43 1.76
N PRO A 65 -23.79 8.14 1.65
CA PRO A 65 -25.10 7.65 2.01
C PRO A 65 -25.37 7.94 3.49
N GLU A 66 -26.57 8.41 3.81
CA GLU A 66 -26.94 8.71 5.19
C GLU A 66 -26.83 7.45 6.04
N TYR A 67 -25.98 7.49 7.08
CA TYR A 67 -25.73 6.34 7.95
C TYR A 67 -27.02 5.96 8.70
N ARG A 68 -27.76 5.00 8.17
CA ARG A 68 -28.91 4.41 8.85
C ARG A 68 -28.38 3.49 9.94
N HIS A 69 -28.66 3.80 11.21
CA HIS A 69 -28.41 2.91 12.34
C HIS A 69 -29.24 1.63 12.19
N ALA A 70 -28.76 0.68 11.39
CA ALA A 70 -29.20 -0.69 11.48
C ALA A 70 -28.40 -1.34 12.62
N PRO A 71 -29.06 -2.03 13.59
CA PRO A 71 -28.34 -2.79 14.60
C PRO A 71 -27.39 -3.76 13.89
N ARG A 72 -26.09 -3.55 14.08
CA ARG A 72 -25.04 -4.32 13.41
C ARG A 72 -25.16 -5.76 13.89
N ARG A 73 -25.80 -6.63 13.11
CA ARG A 73 -25.91 -8.05 13.44
C ARG A 73 -24.51 -8.65 13.37
N ASP A 74 -23.90 -8.78 14.54
CA ASP A 74 -22.50 -9.17 14.73
C ASP A 74 -22.35 -10.65 14.34
N ARG A 75 -22.25 -10.91 13.04
CA ARG A 75 -22.00 -12.25 12.50
C ARG A 75 -20.58 -12.64 12.90
N GLY A 76 -20.43 -13.73 13.65
CA GLY A 76 -19.12 -14.26 14.06
C GLY A 76 -18.12 -14.36 12.90
N GLY A 77 -18.61 -14.68 11.69
CA GLY A 77 -17.80 -14.70 10.47
C GLY A 77 -17.03 -13.40 10.17
N ARG A 78 -17.53 -12.21 10.54
CA ARG A 78 -16.77 -10.95 10.38
C ARG A 78 -15.56 -10.92 11.30
N LYS A 79 -15.74 -11.31 12.57
CA LYS A 79 -14.66 -11.33 13.57
C LYS A 79 -13.63 -12.38 13.21
N THR A 80 -14.08 -13.57 12.78
CA THR A 80 -13.20 -14.64 12.28
C THR A 80 -12.44 -14.21 11.04
N LEU A 81 -13.10 -13.62 10.05
CA LEU A 81 -12.46 -13.12 8.83
C LEU A 81 -11.43 -12.03 9.16
N LEU A 82 -11.78 -11.08 10.02
CA LEU A 82 -10.86 -10.03 10.45
C LEU A 82 -9.62 -10.61 11.12
N ALA A 83 -9.79 -11.59 12.02
CA ALA A 83 -8.68 -12.24 12.70
C ALA A 83 -7.74 -12.96 11.70
N ILE A 84 -8.31 -13.74 10.77
CA ILE A 84 -7.53 -14.49 9.78
C ILE A 84 -6.79 -13.54 8.83
N VAL A 85 -7.48 -12.56 8.24
CA VAL A 85 -6.87 -11.63 7.27
C VAL A 85 -5.80 -10.77 7.95
N SER A 86 -6.04 -10.31 9.18
CA SER A 86 -5.04 -9.55 9.94
C SER A 86 -3.80 -10.39 10.27
N LEU A 87 -3.98 -11.66 10.63
CA LEU A 87 -2.88 -12.56 10.93
C LEU A 87 -2.03 -12.85 9.69
N VAL A 88 -2.67 -13.20 8.57
CA VAL A 88 -1.99 -13.47 7.30
C VAL A 88 -1.22 -12.25 6.81
N PHE A 89 -1.86 -11.08 6.84
CA PHE A 89 -1.21 -9.83 6.48
C PHE A 89 -0.01 -9.51 7.37
N GLY A 90 -0.15 -9.71 8.69
CA GLY A 90 0.95 -9.52 9.63
C GLY A 90 2.16 -10.43 9.35
N MET A 91 1.91 -11.70 9.03
CA MET A 91 2.98 -12.64 8.64
C MET A 91 3.68 -12.21 7.35
N GLU A 92 2.91 -11.75 6.37
CA GLU A 92 3.45 -11.27 5.08
C GLU A 92 4.32 -10.02 5.27
N VAL A 93 3.85 -9.07 6.10
CA VAL A 93 4.62 -7.87 6.46
C VAL A 93 5.90 -8.26 7.19
N ALA A 94 5.82 -9.13 8.21
CA ALA A 94 6.99 -9.58 8.97
C ALA A 94 8.03 -10.26 8.07
N TYR A 95 7.59 -11.06 7.10
CA TYR A 95 8.49 -11.66 6.12
C TYR A 95 9.22 -10.61 5.26
N LYS A 96 8.56 -9.54 4.83
CA LYS A 96 9.20 -8.44 4.07
C LYS A 96 10.22 -7.66 4.89
N PHE A 97 9.95 -7.46 6.18
CA PHE A 97 10.93 -6.89 7.11
C PHE A 97 12.12 -7.83 7.32
N ALA A 98 11.89 -9.11 7.57
CA ALA A 98 12.96 -10.10 7.79
C ALA A 98 13.88 -10.26 6.56
N THR A 99 13.31 -10.16 5.36
CA THR A 99 14.06 -10.28 4.10
C THR A 99 14.62 -8.96 3.57
N LYS A 100 14.44 -7.83 4.27
CA LYS A 100 14.88 -6.50 3.78
C LYS A 100 14.34 -6.15 2.38
N THR A 101 13.08 -6.49 2.13
CA THR A 101 12.34 -6.19 0.88
C THR A 101 11.15 -5.28 1.16
N VAL A 102 11.31 -4.34 2.10
CA VAL A 102 10.23 -3.49 2.63
C VAL A 102 9.61 -2.59 1.56
N ILE A 103 10.34 -2.26 0.49
CA ILE A 103 9.80 -1.50 -0.65
C ILE A 103 8.52 -2.13 -1.21
N PHE A 104 8.41 -3.46 -1.18
CA PHE A 104 7.26 -4.17 -1.73
C PHE A 104 5.99 -4.02 -0.88
N LEU A 105 6.05 -3.49 0.34
CA LEU A 105 4.84 -3.18 1.12
C LEU A 105 3.96 -2.10 0.46
N LEU A 106 4.54 -1.29 -0.43
CA LEU A 106 3.81 -0.29 -1.21
C LEU A 106 3.11 -0.88 -2.43
N ASN A 107 3.32 -2.18 -2.73
CA ASN A 107 2.62 -2.84 -3.81
C ASN A 107 1.10 -2.83 -3.55
N PRO A 108 0.28 -2.73 -4.61
CA PRO A 108 -1.16 -2.59 -4.47
C PRO A 108 -1.81 -3.72 -3.67
N CYS A 109 -1.26 -4.94 -3.68
CA CYS A 109 -1.75 -6.06 -2.89
C CYS A 109 -1.78 -5.77 -1.38
N HIS A 110 -0.69 -5.24 -0.82
CA HIS A 110 -0.59 -4.98 0.62
C HIS A 110 -1.37 -3.71 1.01
N VAL A 111 -1.34 -2.67 0.18
CA VAL A 111 -2.10 -1.43 0.42
C VAL A 111 -3.60 -1.71 0.44
N ILE A 112 -4.12 -2.45 -0.55
CA ILE A 112 -5.53 -2.83 -0.60
C ILE A 112 -5.90 -3.70 0.60
N THR A 113 -5.05 -4.67 0.97
CA THR A 113 -5.31 -5.53 2.14
C THR A 113 -5.35 -4.72 3.44
N ALA A 114 -4.46 -3.75 3.62
CA ALA A 114 -4.49 -2.85 4.79
C ALA A 114 -5.78 -2.02 4.84
N ILE A 115 -6.22 -1.47 3.70
CA ILE A 115 -7.48 -0.74 3.59
C ILE A 115 -8.66 -1.66 3.92
N GLN A 116 -8.68 -2.89 3.40
CA GLN A 116 -9.73 -3.87 3.69
C GLN A 116 -9.80 -4.23 5.18
N ILE A 117 -8.65 -4.47 5.83
CA ILE A 117 -8.58 -4.70 7.28
C ILE A 117 -9.13 -3.49 8.03
N TYR A 118 -8.71 -2.28 7.66
CA TYR A 118 -9.20 -1.04 8.27
C TYR A 118 -10.71 -0.89 8.15
N LEU A 119 -11.26 -1.04 6.94
CA LEU A 119 -12.71 -0.96 6.69
C LEU A 119 -13.48 -2.06 7.42
N LEU A 120 -12.90 -3.25 7.57
CA LEU A 120 -13.52 -4.36 8.27
C LEU A 120 -13.46 -4.19 9.79
N ALA A 121 -12.45 -3.53 10.34
CA ALA A 121 -12.29 -3.23 11.76
C ALA A 121 -13.08 -2.00 12.21
N ALA A 122 -13.06 -0.94 11.41
CA ALA A 122 -13.66 0.35 11.75
C ALA A 122 -15.17 0.25 12.02
N THR A 123 -15.62 1.02 13.01
CA THR A 123 -17.03 1.37 13.13
C THR A 123 -17.41 2.31 11.99
N PRO A 124 -18.64 2.21 11.45
CA PRO A 124 -19.05 3.11 10.38
C PRO A 124 -19.13 4.51 10.98
N SER A 125 -18.34 5.45 10.47
CA SER A 125 -18.45 6.87 10.77
C SER A 125 -19.12 7.60 9.61
N ARG A 126 -19.67 8.78 9.89
CA ARG A 126 -20.10 9.72 8.84
C ARG A 126 -18.90 10.34 8.14
#